data_AF-A0A836B5Z0-F1
#
_entry.id   AF-A0A836B5Z0-F1
#
_cell.length_a   1.000
_cell.length_b   1.000
_cell.length_c   1.000
_cell.angle_alpha   90.00
_cell.angle_beta   90.00
_cell.angle_gamma   90.00
#
_symmetry.space_group_name_H-M   'P 1'
#
loop_
_entity.id
_entity.type
_entity.pdbx_description
1 polymer ?
#
loop_
_entity_poly.entity_id
_entity_poly.type
_entity_poly.pdbx_seq_one_letter_code
_entity_poly.pdbx_strand_id
1 'polypeptide(L)'
;MIPARYRVHAFYYLWYNEPSTGGWAHWDHAVLPHWDPATAAKYPQGIRFEPPDCLHSPFYPLRGPYSSTSQELIRQHLEEMTKYGIGILVASWWGPGWRQGSHDTQMINTDDRIEQVIKEIEATSSPVRVAFHLEPYEGRTKQSVHEDLVYLSTKYRDSPAVARVNGRILYYVYDSYRLPASDWAELLVPNTGPLNVRGTAADGFFLGLWLEKDDGDKNILPGGFDGFYTYFSSEATSYASNPANWPDLQGWARAHQRIFVPSLGPGYHDGKIRPWNMAARREREGSDRYKRLWDQAINLGVHFVSITSYNEWGEGTQVEPAVPRPMRQDCAYLDYEPHSPFEFLRITYEGGERLAAAVNRAVAEARQAARGGREGEEEEEEEEDEYADDEDDGDGPGSGSCGGGGPGGRAGGKGGGAGKEGGGGTQDEGSCGAPDQ
;
A
#
# COMPACT_ATOMS: atom_id res chain seq x y z
N MET A 1 -1.42 12.87 -13.87
CA MET A 1 -2.35 13.14 -12.75
C MET A 1 -3.07 11.85 -12.44
N ILE A 2 -3.11 11.41 -11.19
CA ILE A 2 -3.80 10.18 -10.81
C ILE A 2 -5.31 10.49 -10.74
N PRO A 3 -6.18 9.70 -11.39
CA PRO A 3 -7.62 9.92 -11.37
C PRO A 3 -8.17 10.04 -9.95
N ALA A 4 -9.13 10.97 -9.74
CA ALA A 4 -9.73 11.22 -8.44
C ALA A 4 -10.26 9.96 -7.75
N ARG A 5 -10.80 9.01 -8.53
CA ARG A 5 -11.26 7.71 -8.02
C ARG A 5 -10.19 6.88 -7.31
N TYR A 6 -8.92 6.99 -7.71
CA TYR A 6 -7.83 6.21 -7.13
C TYR A 6 -7.19 6.91 -5.93
N ARG A 7 -7.90 7.83 -5.27
CA ARG A 7 -7.41 8.50 -4.05
C ARG A 7 -7.79 7.76 -2.77
N VAL A 8 -8.80 6.89 -2.83
CA VAL A 8 -9.28 6.11 -1.69
C VAL A 8 -8.95 4.65 -1.94
N HIS A 9 -8.11 4.10 -1.09
CA HIS A 9 -7.71 2.70 -1.11
C HIS A 9 -8.38 1.99 0.09
N ALA A 10 -8.75 0.73 0.00
CA ALA A 10 -9.29 -0.01 1.13
C ALA A 10 -8.62 -1.39 1.26
N PHE A 11 -8.14 -1.72 2.46
CA PHE A 11 -7.61 -3.06 2.73
C PHE A 11 -8.74 -4.10 2.64
N TYR A 12 -8.48 -5.17 1.90
CA TYR A 12 -9.48 -6.13 1.48
C TYR A 12 -8.99 -7.57 1.69
N TYR A 13 -9.81 -8.35 2.41
CA TYR A 13 -9.47 -9.68 2.88
C TYR A 13 -10.32 -10.72 2.17
N LEU A 14 -9.62 -11.69 1.60
CA LEU A 14 -10.18 -12.73 0.74
C LEU A 14 -10.21 -14.09 1.41
N TRP A 15 -10.14 -14.16 2.74
CA TRP A 15 -9.87 -15.40 3.46
C TRP A 15 -11.10 -16.10 4.07
N TYR A 16 -12.30 -15.55 3.87
CA TYR A 16 -13.53 -16.08 4.44
C TYR A 16 -14.06 -17.25 3.61
N ASN A 17 -14.53 -18.32 4.24
CA ASN A 17 -15.20 -19.44 3.58
C ASN A 17 -16.50 -19.80 4.31
N GLU A 18 -17.52 -20.21 3.55
CA GLU A 18 -18.74 -20.82 4.07
C GLU A 18 -18.75 -22.35 3.78
N PRO A 19 -19.60 -23.16 4.45
CA PRO A 19 -19.57 -24.62 4.38
C PRO A 19 -19.70 -25.20 2.97
N SER A 20 -20.40 -24.51 2.06
CA SER A 20 -20.56 -24.91 0.66
C SER A 20 -19.21 -24.99 -0.09
N THR A 21 -18.16 -24.35 0.46
CA THR A 21 -16.81 -24.28 -0.11
C THR A 21 -15.79 -25.20 0.57
N GLY A 22 -16.26 -26.18 1.35
CA GLY A 22 -15.40 -27.18 2.01
C GLY A 22 -15.22 -26.97 3.51
N GLY A 23 -15.94 -26.01 4.10
CA GLY A 23 -15.93 -25.74 5.54
C GLY A 23 -15.95 -24.25 5.86
N TRP A 24 -16.19 -23.92 7.12
CA TRP A 24 -15.94 -22.57 7.61
C TRP A 24 -14.43 -22.29 7.59
N ALA A 25 -14.06 -21.08 7.20
CA ALA A 25 -12.73 -20.53 7.43
C ALA A 25 -12.85 -19.07 7.83
N HIS A 26 -12.00 -18.65 8.75
CA HIS A 26 -12.03 -17.36 9.46
C HIS A 26 -13.30 -17.11 10.26
N TRP A 27 -14.50 -17.35 9.76
CA TRP A 27 -15.73 -17.13 10.52
C TRP A 27 -15.74 -17.89 11.86
N ASP A 28 -15.19 -19.09 11.87
CA ASP A 28 -15.03 -20.01 13.01
C ASP A 28 -13.66 -19.90 13.71
N HIS A 29 -13.01 -18.74 13.61
CA HIS A 29 -11.66 -18.49 14.16
C HIS A 29 -11.52 -19.00 15.61
N ALA A 30 -10.30 -19.38 16.01
CA ALA A 30 -10.02 -19.69 17.40
C ALA A 30 -9.73 -18.43 18.22
N VAL A 31 -10.04 -18.43 19.52
CA VAL A 31 -9.48 -17.43 20.43
C VAL A 31 -7.97 -17.62 20.49
N LEU A 32 -7.23 -16.54 20.22
CA LEU A 32 -5.78 -16.55 20.18
C LEU A 32 -5.18 -16.43 21.57
N PRO A 33 -4.22 -17.30 21.93
CA PRO A 33 -3.49 -17.14 23.18
C PRO A 33 -2.67 -15.85 23.15
N HIS A 34 -2.47 -15.26 24.31
CA HIS A 34 -1.46 -14.22 24.47
C HIS A 34 -0.06 -14.84 24.32
N TRP A 35 0.90 -14.11 23.76
CA TRP A 35 2.27 -14.61 23.54
C TRP A 35 3.03 -14.86 24.86
N ASP A 36 2.80 -14.04 25.89
CA ASP A 36 3.25 -14.30 27.27
C ASP A 36 2.37 -15.36 27.96
N PRO A 37 2.94 -16.50 28.39
CA PRO A 37 2.19 -17.59 29.03
C PRO A 37 1.45 -17.17 30.31
N ALA A 38 2.03 -16.27 31.12
CA ALA A 38 1.43 -15.84 32.38
C ALA A 38 0.15 -15.02 32.15
N THR A 39 0.13 -14.23 31.09
CA THR A 39 -1.06 -13.51 30.63
C THR A 39 -2.03 -14.46 29.95
N ALA A 40 -1.56 -15.37 29.10
CA ALA A 40 -2.40 -16.34 28.41
C ALA A 40 -3.23 -17.20 29.38
N ALA A 41 -2.68 -17.57 30.53
CA ALA A 41 -3.37 -18.33 31.58
C ALA A 41 -4.56 -17.59 32.22
N LYS A 42 -4.68 -16.27 32.02
CA LYS A 42 -5.79 -15.44 32.56
C LYS A 42 -7.00 -15.39 31.64
N TYR A 43 -6.89 -15.90 30.41
CA TYR A 43 -7.92 -15.78 29.38
C TYR A 43 -8.35 -17.16 28.87
N PRO A 44 -9.58 -17.29 28.32
CA PRO A 44 -10.03 -18.54 27.71
C PRO A 44 -9.13 -18.97 26.55
N GLN A 45 -8.88 -20.28 26.43
CA GLN A 45 -8.04 -20.89 25.39
C GLN A 45 -8.78 -22.04 24.71
N GLY A 46 -8.41 -22.34 23.47
CA GLY A 46 -8.97 -23.48 22.72
C GLY A 46 -10.44 -23.34 22.31
N ILE A 47 -11.02 -22.15 22.47
CA ILE A 47 -12.39 -21.86 22.04
C ILE A 47 -12.38 -21.52 20.56
N ARG A 48 -13.29 -22.13 19.79
CA ARG A 48 -13.60 -21.74 18.42
C ARG A 48 -15.00 -21.16 18.34
N PHE A 49 -15.21 -20.23 17.43
CA PHE A 49 -16.53 -19.68 17.15
C PHE A 49 -17.34 -20.67 16.29
N GLU A 50 -18.67 -20.61 16.39
CA GLU A 50 -19.61 -21.54 15.72
C GLU A 50 -20.55 -20.80 14.74
N PRO A 51 -20.11 -20.56 13.49
CA PRO A 51 -20.96 -19.93 12.48
C PRO A 51 -22.10 -20.87 12.01
N PRO A 52 -23.23 -20.32 11.54
CA PRO A 52 -23.47 -18.90 11.26
C PRO A 52 -23.99 -18.10 12.47
N ASP A 53 -24.21 -18.76 13.60
CA ASP A 53 -24.85 -18.19 14.78
C ASP A 53 -23.88 -17.38 15.65
N CYS A 54 -22.62 -17.79 15.71
CA CYS A 54 -21.57 -17.15 16.48
C CYS A 54 -20.31 -17.00 15.63
N LEU A 55 -19.98 -15.76 15.28
CA LEU A 55 -18.82 -15.40 14.48
C LEU A 55 -17.74 -14.83 15.39
N HIS A 56 -16.49 -15.00 14.98
CA HIS A 56 -15.33 -14.37 15.63
C HIS A 56 -15.37 -12.84 15.59
N SER A 57 -16.16 -12.24 14.69
CA SER A 57 -16.30 -10.80 14.55
C SER A 57 -17.21 -10.19 15.63
N PRO A 58 -16.88 -9.00 16.18
CA PRO A 58 -17.81 -8.26 17.04
C PRO A 58 -19.03 -7.71 16.27
N PHE A 59 -19.02 -7.66 14.94
CA PHE A 59 -20.16 -7.22 14.11
C PHE A 59 -20.69 -8.39 13.26
N TYR A 60 -21.90 -8.26 12.74
CA TYR A 60 -22.47 -9.28 11.84
C TYR A 60 -22.62 -8.72 10.41
N PRO A 61 -22.04 -9.36 9.38
CA PRO A 61 -22.17 -8.88 8.00
C PRO A 61 -23.61 -8.87 7.52
N LEU A 62 -24.01 -7.81 6.82
CA LEU A 62 -25.33 -7.71 6.16
C LEU A 62 -25.59 -8.91 5.24
N ARG A 63 -24.55 -9.39 4.56
CA ARG A 63 -24.60 -10.54 3.63
C ARG A 63 -24.48 -11.89 4.34
N GLY A 64 -24.39 -11.91 5.67
CA GLY A 64 -24.08 -13.11 6.45
C GLY A 64 -22.62 -13.57 6.29
N PRO A 65 -22.22 -14.64 7.00
CA PRO A 65 -20.89 -15.22 6.87
C PRO A 65 -20.74 -15.89 5.50
N TYR A 66 -20.14 -15.15 4.56
CA TYR A 66 -20.02 -15.50 3.16
C TYR A 66 -18.72 -16.26 2.82
N SER A 67 -18.60 -16.74 1.59
CA SER A 67 -17.31 -17.19 1.02
C SER A 67 -16.69 -16.15 0.10
N SER A 68 -15.42 -15.82 0.33
CA SER A 68 -14.62 -14.91 -0.48
C SER A 68 -14.32 -15.45 -1.90
N THR A 69 -14.60 -16.73 -2.18
CA THR A 69 -14.48 -17.31 -3.52
C THR A 69 -15.78 -17.24 -4.33
N SER A 70 -16.85 -16.68 -3.76
CA SER A 70 -18.10 -16.45 -4.48
C SER A 70 -17.93 -15.34 -5.52
N GLN A 71 -18.08 -15.70 -6.80
CA GLN A 71 -18.05 -14.75 -7.91
C GLN A 71 -19.08 -13.62 -7.73
N GLU A 72 -20.28 -13.97 -7.29
CA GLU A 72 -21.36 -13.01 -7.06
C GLU A 72 -21.03 -12.04 -5.93
N LEU A 73 -20.44 -12.54 -4.83
CA LEU A 73 -19.99 -11.67 -3.73
C LEU A 73 -18.90 -10.70 -4.21
N ILE A 74 -17.91 -11.19 -4.97
CA ILE A 74 -16.85 -10.35 -5.51
C ILE A 74 -17.45 -9.22 -6.36
N ARG A 75 -18.41 -9.51 -7.23
CA ARG A 75 -19.10 -8.49 -8.04
C ARG A 75 -19.83 -7.47 -7.17
N GLN A 76 -20.58 -7.93 -6.18
CA GLN A 76 -21.28 -7.05 -5.24
C GLN A 76 -20.31 -6.13 -4.49
N HIS A 77 -19.15 -6.63 -4.07
CA HIS A 77 -18.12 -5.81 -3.43
C HIS A 77 -17.51 -4.79 -4.39
N LEU A 78 -17.22 -5.17 -5.64
CA LEU A 78 -16.71 -4.26 -6.66
C LEU A 78 -17.73 -3.15 -7.02
N GLU A 79 -19.01 -3.49 -7.12
CA GLU A 79 -20.10 -2.55 -7.33
C GLU A 79 -20.25 -1.59 -6.15
N GLU A 80 -20.17 -2.10 -4.92
CA GLU A 80 -20.23 -1.31 -3.70
C GLU A 80 -19.03 -0.34 -3.59
N MET A 81 -17.81 -0.83 -3.80
CA MET A 81 -16.61 0.00 -3.85
C MET A 81 -16.71 1.09 -4.91
N THR A 82 -17.18 0.75 -6.11
CA THR A 82 -17.43 1.72 -7.18
C THR A 82 -18.42 2.80 -6.76
N LYS A 83 -19.55 2.39 -6.18
CA LYS A 83 -20.62 3.28 -5.75
C LYS A 83 -20.16 4.24 -4.65
N TYR A 84 -19.32 3.78 -3.74
CA TYR A 84 -18.88 4.56 -2.57
C TYR A 84 -17.46 5.14 -2.70
N GLY A 85 -16.93 5.21 -3.92
CA GLY A 85 -15.71 5.96 -4.22
C GLY A 85 -14.40 5.28 -3.79
N ILE A 86 -14.43 3.99 -3.45
CA ILE A 86 -13.22 3.19 -3.24
C ILE A 86 -12.72 2.75 -4.61
N GLY A 87 -11.65 3.37 -5.11
CA GLY A 87 -11.11 3.04 -6.44
C GLY A 87 -9.99 2.01 -6.42
N ILE A 88 -9.35 1.78 -5.27
CA ILE A 88 -8.31 0.76 -5.12
C ILE A 88 -8.67 -0.18 -3.98
N LEU A 89 -8.82 -1.47 -4.28
CA LEU A 89 -8.83 -2.52 -3.27
C LEU A 89 -7.40 -2.99 -3.05
N VAL A 90 -6.94 -3.03 -1.81
CA VAL A 90 -5.60 -3.48 -1.44
C VAL A 90 -5.72 -4.90 -0.89
N ALA A 91 -5.44 -5.89 -1.72
CA ALA A 91 -5.71 -7.29 -1.40
C ALA A 91 -4.60 -7.90 -0.53
N SER A 92 -4.97 -8.46 0.62
CA SER A 92 -4.08 -9.26 1.49
C SER A 92 -3.53 -10.46 0.72
N TRP A 93 -2.21 -10.49 0.52
CA TRP A 93 -1.50 -11.51 -0.27
C TRP A 93 -0.37 -12.15 0.54
N TRP A 94 -0.45 -13.47 0.71
CA TRP A 94 0.42 -14.26 1.59
C TRP A 94 1.56 -14.98 0.88
N GLY A 95 1.85 -14.68 -0.39
CA GLY A 95 2.80 -15.44 -1.19
C GLY A 95 2.12 -16.33 -2.24
N PRO A 96 2.89 -16.86 -3.21
CA PRO A 96 2.34 -17.72 -4.24
C PRO A 96 1.88 -19.07 -3.66
N GLY A 97 0.79 -19.63 -4.19
CA GLY A 97 0.15 -20.83 -3.63
C GLY A 97 1.03 -22.10 -3.61
N TRP A 98 2.12 -22.14 -4.37
CA TRP A 98 3.06 -23.26 -4.42
C TRP A 98 4.13 -23.23 -3.32
N ARG A 99 4.31 -22.10 -2.64
CA ARG A 99 5.39 -21.94 -1.66
C ARG A 99 4.92 -22.31 -0.25
N GLN A 100 5.72 -23.13 0.43
CA GLN A 100 5.48 -23.47 1.84
C GLN A 100 5.50 -22.20 2.71
N GLY A 101 4.62 -22.13 3.72
CA GLY A 101 4.50 -20.98 4.62
C GLY A 101 3.74 -19.79 4.02
N SER A 102 3.33 -19.85 2.75
CA SER A 102 2.55 -18.78 2.10
C SER A 102 1.06 -18.89 2.44
N HIS A 103 0.72 -18.69 3.71
CA HIS A 103 -0.67 -18.67 4.19
C HIS A 103 -0.76 -17.86 5.49
N ASP A 104 -1.97 -17.47 5.86
CA ASP A 104 -2.24 -16.86 7.15
C ASP A 104 -2.25 -17.89 8.31
N THR A 105 -2.55 -17.42 9.52
CA THR A 105 -2.64 -18.26 10.72
C THR A 105 -3.85 -19.23 10.73
N GLN A 106 -4.77 -19.13 9.77
CA GLN A 106 -5.88 -20.06 9.55
C GLN A 106 -5.61 -21.00 8.36
N MET A 107 -4.36 -21.04 7.87
CA MET A 107 -3.92 -21.88 6.74
C MET A 107 -4.55 -21.49 5.40
N ILE A 108 -5.02 -20.25 5.25
CA ILE A 108 -5.59 -19.75 4.00
C ILE A 108 -4.51 -19.03 3.18
N ASN A 109 -4.31 -19.49 1.93
CA ASN A 109 -3.62 -18.75 0.89
C ASN A 109 -4.63 -17.98 0.02
N THR A 110 -4.28 -16.76 -0.37
CA THR A 110 -5.16 -15.84 -1.12
C THR A 110 -4.74 -15.62 -2.57
N ASP A 111 -3.69 -16.26 -3.07
CA ASP A 111 -3.13 -16.00 -4.41
C ASP A 111 -4.13 -16.27 -5.54
N ASP A 112 -4.73 -17.46 -5.55
CA ASP A 112 -5.76 -17.82 -6.54
C ASP A 112 -7.04 -16.99 -6.37
N ARG A 113 -7.33 -16.53 -5.15
CA ARG A 113 -8.50 -15.70 -4.85
C ARG A 113 -8.33 -14.28 -5.41
N ILE A 114 -7.11 -13.74 -5.36
CA ILE A 114 -6.78 -12.46 -5.98
C ILE A 114 -6.86 -12.56 -7.50
N GLU A 115 -6.45 -13.69 -8.08
CA GLU A 115 -6.62 -13.93 -9.52
C GLU A 115 -8.12 -13.91 -9.92
N GLN A 116 -9.00 -14.48 -9.10
CA GLN A 116 -10.46 -14.41 -9.33
C GLN A 116 -10.96 -12.96 -9.32
N VAL A 117 -10.53 -12.14 -8.35
CA VAL A 117 -10.91 -10.71 -8.30
C VAL A 117 -10.43 -9.95 -9.54
N ILE A 118 -9.19 -10.18 -9.98
CA ILE A 118 -8.64 -9.56 -11.19
C ILE A 118 -9.46 -9.95 -12.42
N LYS A 119 -9.79 -11.24 -12.57
CA LYS A 119 -10.65 -11.73 -13.66
C LYS A 119 -12.04 -11.10 -13.63
N GLU A 120 -12.65 -10.95 -12.46
CA GLU A 120 -13.95 -10.28 -12.34
C GLU A 120 -13.90 -8.79 -12.69
N ILE A 121 -12.83 -8.09 -12.32
CA ILE A 121 -12.64 -6.68 -12.72
C ILE A 121 -12.56 -6.57 -14.25
N GLU A 122 -11.79 -7.45 -14.90
CA GLU A 122 -11.64 -7.46 -16.35
C GLU A 122 -12.95 -7.83 -17.06
N ALA A 123 -13.63 -8.89 -16.58
CA ALA A 123 -14.87 -9.37 -17.17
C ALA A 123 -16.03 -8.36 -17.05
N THR A 124 -16.10 -7.63 -15.95
CA THR A 124 -17.15 -6.63 -15.69
C THR A 124 -16.75 -5.21 -16.12
N SER A 125 -15.53 -5.02 -16.61
CA SER A 125 -14.95 -3.69 -16.87
C SER A 125 -15.06 -2.75 -15.66
N SER A 126 -14.94 -3.31 -14.45
CA SER A 126 -15.04 -2.54 -13.21
C SER A 126 -14.01 -1.41 -13.19
N PRO A 127 -14.36 -0.22 -12.68
CA PRO A 127 -13.42 0.88 -12.52
C PRO A 127 -12.49 0.73 -11.32
N VAL A 128 -12.71 -0.25 -10.43
CA VAL A 128 -11.86 -0.53 -9.28
C VAL A 128 -10.57 -1.22 -9.73
N ARG A 129 -9.46 -0.99 -9.03
CA ARG A 129 -8.16 -1.60 -9.30
C ARG A 129 -7.61 -2.34 -8.09
N VAL A 130 -6.76 -3.33 -8.32
CA VAL A 130 -6.11 -4.13 -7.28
C VAL A 130 -4.70 -3.62 -7.02
N ALA A 131 -4.42 -3.25 -5.77
CA ALA A 131 -3.06 -3.18 -5.23
C ALA A 131 -2.80 -4.42 -4.37
N PHE A 132 -1.53 -4.78 -4.18
CA PHE A 132 -1.16 -5.94 -3.38
C PHE A 132 -0.68 -5.51 -2.00
N HIS A 133 -1.22 -6.13 -0.95
CA HIS A 133 -0.74 -5.99 0.43
C HIS A 133 0.11 -7.22 0.76
N LEU A 134 1.42 -7.06 0.70
CA LEU A 134 2.38 -8.13 0.95
C LEU A 134 2.45 -8.43 2.44
N GLU A 135 1.83 -9.53 2.84
CA GLU A 135 1.71 -9.97 4.22
C GLU A 135 3.04 -10.59 4.74
N PRO A 136 3.26 -10.62 6.06
CA PRO A 136 4.44 -11.21 6.67
C PRO A 136 4.26 -12.72 6.80
N TYR A 137 4.26 -13.42 5.66
CA TYR A 137 4.26 -14.88 5.64
C TYR A 137 5.49 -15.47 6.35
N GLU A 138 5.37 -16.72 6.78
CA GLU A 138 6.41 -17.40 7.54
C GLU A 138 7.72 -17.48 6.73
N GLY A 139 8.82 -17.08 7.35
CA GLY A 139 10.14 -17.12 6.70
C GLY A 139 10.36 -16.10 5.58
N ARG A 140 9.59 -15.00 5.52
CA ARG A 140 9.79 -13.92 4.54
C ARG A 140 11.22 -13.35 4.61
N THR A 141 11.92 -13.34 3.47
CA THR A 141 13.28 -12.81 3.28
C THR A 141 13.33 -11.85 2.09
N LYS A 142 14.44 -11.14 1.87
CA LYS A 142 14.61 -10.34 0.65
C LYS A 142 14.59 -11.17 -0.63
N GLN A 143 15.11 -12.41 -0.59
CA GLN A 143 15.11 -13.32 -1.74
C GLN A 143 13.68 -13.74 -2.09
N SER A 144 12.89 -14.15 -1.10
CA SER A 144 11.50 -14.53 -1.35
C SER A 144 10.66 -13.33 -1.78
N VAL A 145 10.90 -12.13 -1.25
CA VAL A 145 10.25 -10.91 -1.71
C VAL A 145 10.64 -10.58 -3.16
N HIS A 146 11.90 -10.70 -3.56
CA HIS A 146 12.30 -10.54 -4.96
C HIS A 146 11.53 -11.50 -5.88
N GLU A 147 11.44 -12.78 -5.50
CA GLU A 147 10.64 -13.78 -6.24
C GLU A 147 9.16 -13.39 -6.32
N ASP A 148 8.59 -12.85 -5.24
CA ASP A 148 7.20 -12.38 -5.20
C ASP A 148 6.96 -11.26 -6.20
N LEU A 149 7.86 -10.29 -6.26
CA LEU A 149 7.76 -9.15 -7.18
C LEU A 149 7.89 -9.60 -8.64
N VAL A 150 8.80 -10.53 -8.93
CA VAL A 150 8.92 -11.15 -10.26
C VAL A 150 7.65 -11.94 -10.61
N TYR A 151 7.11 -12.71 -9.67
CA TYR A 151 5.90 -13.52 -9.87
C TYR A 151 4.68 -12.63 -10.17
N LEU A 152 4.40 -11.64 -9.31
CA LEU A 152 3.26 -10.73 -9.46
C LEU A 152 3.39 -9.87 -10.72
N SER A 153 4.59 -9.37 -11.03
CA SER A 153 4.82 -8.65 -12.28
C SER A 153 4.60 -9.54 -13.50
N THR A 154 5.16 -10.74 -13.53
CA THR A 154 4.99 -11.66 -14.66
C THR A 154 3.51 -11.97 -14.91
N LYS A 155 2.74 -12.16 -13.83
CA LYS A 155 1.32 -12.51 -13.92
C LYS A 155 0.44 -11.31 -14.30
N TYR A 156 0.75 -10.11 -13.81
CA TYR A 156 -0.22 -9.00 -13.84
C TYR A 156 0.29 -7.65 -14.36
N ARG A 157 1.56 -7.51 -14.78
CA ARG A 157 2.12 -6.23 -15.27
C ARG A 157 1.40 -5.63 -16.46
N ASP A 158 0.68 -6.44 -17.24
CA ASP A 158 -0.07 -6.01 -18.42
C ASP A 158 -1.59 -5.96 -18.16
N SER A 159 -2.04 -6.42 -16.97
CA SER A 159 -3.46 -6.40 -16.61
C SER A 159 -3.94 -4.97 -16.34
N PRO A 160 -5.04 -4.52 -16.98
CA PRO A 160 -5.64 -3.23 -16.70
C PRO A 160 -6.29 -3.18 -15.31
N ALA A 161 -6.53 -4.33 -14.66
CA ALA A 161 -7.14 -4.40 -13.33
C ALA A 161 -6.17 -4.04 -12.19
N VAL A 162 -4.86 -4.05 -12.44
CA VAL A 162 -3.86 -3.73 -11.41
C VAL A 162 -3.62 -2.22 -11.27
N ALA A 163 -3.59 -1.76 -10.03
CA ALA A 163 -3.34 -0.37 -9.66
C ALA A 163 -1.88 -0.01 -9.94
N ARG A 164 -1.67 1.17 -10.55
CA ARG A 164 -0.34 1.68 -10.87
C ARG A 164 -0.18 3.13 -10.46
N VAL A 165 1.02 3.46 -9.97
CA VAL A 165 1.46 4.82 -9.70
C VAL A 165 2.67 5.10 -10.58
N ASN A 166 2.56 6.08 -11.48
CA ASN A 166 3.58 6.40 -12.48
C ASN A 166 4.02 5.17 -13.31
N GLY A 167 3.05 4.33 -13.71
CA GLY A 167 3.31 3.12 -14.50
C GLY A 167 3.79 1.89 -13.72
N ARG A 168 4.14 2.05 -12.44
CA ARG A 168 4.64 0.96 -11.57
C ARG A 168 3.52 0.34 -10.75
N ILE A 169 3.50 -0.98 -10.58
CA ILE A 169 2.49 -1.70 -9.77
C ILE A 169 2.54 -1.19 -8.32
N LEU A 170 1.38 -0.96 -7.70
CA LEU A 170 1.29 -0.49 -6.32
C LEU A 170 1.37 -1.64 -5.32
N TYR A 171 2.34 -1.58 -4.42
CA TYR A 171 2.56 -2.54 -3.33
C TYR A 171 2.50 -1.84 -1.97
N TYR A 172 1.70 -2.40 -1.07
CA TYR A 172 1.76 -2.13 0.37
C TYR A 172 2.53 -3.25 1.03
N VAL A 173 3.50 -2.94 1.87
CA VAL A 173 4.28 -3.96 2.58
C VAL A 173 3.89 -3.95 4.05
N TYR A 174 3.17 -4.98 4.50
CA TYR A 174 2.80 -5.11 5.90
C TYR A 174 4.00 -5.57 6.73
N ASP A 175 4.15 -5.01 7.92
CA ASP A 175 5.28 -5.28 8.82
C ASP A 175 6.65 -5.18 8.11
N SER A 176 6.83 -4.16 7.27
CA SER A 176 8.07 -3.96 6.50
C SER A 176 9.31 -3.90 7.39
N TYR A 177 9.18 -3.40 8.63
CA TYR A 177 10.23 -3.32 9.63
C TYR A 177 10.76 -4.69 10.11
N ARG A 178 10.09 -5.81 9.79
CA ARG A 178 10.60 -7.16 10.10
C ARG A 178 11.84 -7.55 9.26
N LEU A 179 12.05 -6.89 8.12
CA LEU A 179 13.31 -6.96 7.39
C LEU A 179 14.10 -5.68 7.63
N PRO A 180 15.43 -5.75 7.80
CA PRO A 180 16.24 -4.57 7.99
C PRO A 180 16.20 -3.67 6.75
N ALA A 181 16.34 -2.36 6.94
CA ALA A 181 16.35 -1.41 5.83
C ALA A 181 17.41 -1.73 4.76
N SER A 182 18.55 -2.32 5.13
CA SER A 182 19.58 -2.76 4.18
C SER A 182 19.08 -3.85 3.23
N ASP A 183 18.23 -4.76 3.69
CA ASP A 183 17.66 -5.82 2.86
C ASP A 183 16.65 -5.24 1.87
N TRP A 184 15.84 -4.27 2.31
CA TRP A 184 14.98 -3.49 1.40
C TRP A 184 15.79 -2.67 0.41
N ALA A 185 16.90 -2.07 0.83
CA ALA A 185 17.75 -1.27 -0.05
C ALA A 185 18.32 -2.08 -1.21
N GLU A 186 18.69 -3.35 -1.00
CA GLU A 186 19.12 -4.27 -2.08
C GLU A 186 18.04 -4.47 -3.15
N LEU A 187 16.76 -4.40 -2.76
CA LEU A 187 15.62 -4.52 -3.67
C LEU A 187 15.25 -3.19 -4.31
N LEU A 188 15.21 -2.10 -3.53
CA LEU A 188 14.47 -0.88 -3.86
C LEU A 188 15.35 0.37 -4.07
N VAL A 189 16.63 0.36 -3.73
CA VAL A 189 17.55 1.45 -4.06
C VAL A 189 18.28 1.10 -5.36
N PRO A 190 18.26 1.94 -6.41
CA PRO A 190 18.86 1.57 -7.69
C PRO A 190 20.32 1.11 -7.60
N ASN A 191 20.67 0.06 -8.33
CA ASN A 191 22.05 -0.45 -8.49
C ASN A 191 22.73 -0.96 -7.20
N THR A 192 21.98 -1.41 -6.19
CA THR A 192 22.54 -1.91 -4.92
C THR A 192 22.91 -3.39 -4.90
N GLY A 193 22.44 -4.20 -5.86
CA GLY A 193 22.76 -5.64 -5.89
C GLY A 193 21.97 -6.43 -6.93
N PRO A 194 22.17 -7.76 -6.99
CA PRO A 194 21.54 -8.63 -7.98
C PRO A 194 20.03 -8.83 -7.78
N LEU A 195 19.49 -8.47 -6.61
CA LEU A 195 18.05 -8.53 -6.31
C LEU A 195 17.33 -7.21 -6.62
N ASN A 196 18.03 -6.20 -7.13
CA ASN A 196 17.44 -4.90 -7.36
C ASN A 196 16.33 -4.97 -8.42
N VAL A 197 15.14 -4.47 -8.09
CA VAL A 197 14.00 -4.47 -9.01
C VAL A 197 13.82 -3.16 -9.76
N ARG A 198 14.50 -2.08 -9.35
CA ARG A 198 14.34 -0.74 -9.95
C ARG A 198 14.73 -0.73 -11.42
N GLY A 199 13.85 -0.20 -12.27
CA GLY A 199 14.04 -0.18 -13.73
C GLY A 199 13.88 -1.53 -14.43
N THR A 200 13.51 -2.59 -13.70
CA THR A 200 13.19 -3.91 -14.27
C THR A 200 11.69 -4.06 -14.50
N ALA A 201 11.26 -5.17 -15.10
CA ALA A 201 9.83 -5.49 -15.18
C ALA A 201 9.18 -5.67 -13.79
N ALA A 202 9.96 -6.06 -12.77
CA ALA A 202 9.48 -6.26 -11.40
C ALA A 202 9.42 -4.96 -10.57
N ASP A 203 9.75 -3.80 -11.16
CA ASP A 203 9.67 -2.53 -10.45
C ASP A 203 8.23 -2.21 -10.01
N GLY A 204 8.13 -1.46 -8.91
CA GLY A 204 6.89 -1.18 -8.21
C GLY A 204 6.90 0.19 -7.55
N PHE A 205 5.73 0.63 -7.11
CA PHE A 205 5.58 1.74 -6.20
C PHE A 205 5.35 1.15 -4.81
N PHE A 206 6.31 1.31 -3.91
CA PHE A 206 6.33 0.60 -2.64
C PHE A 206 6.00 1.53 -1.47
N LEU A 207 4.98 1.15 -0.71
CA LEU A 207 4.57 1.80 0.54
C LEU A 207 4.95 0.90 1.72
N GLY A 208 5.91 1.35 2.54
CA GLY A 208 6.28 0.68 3.78
C GLY A 208 5.34 1.03 4.95
N LEU A 209 5.25 0.17 5.95
CA LEU A 209 4.50 0.46 7.17
C LEU A 209 5.35 1.31 8.11
N TRP A 210 4.82 2.45 8.55
CA TRP A 210 5.41 3.29 9.59
C TRP A 210 4.71 3.00 10.92
N LEU A 211 5.46 2.67 11.97
CA LEU A 211 4.96 2.46 13.33
C LEU A 211 5.44 3.52 14.30
N GLU A 212 6.76 3.65 14.44
CA GLU A 212 7.43 4.41 15.48
C GLU A 212 7.94 5.75 14.98
N LYS A 213 8.14 6.71 15.89
CA LYS A 213 8.47 8.10 15.54
C LYS A 213 9.56 8.26 14.48
N ASP A 214 10.61 7.44 14.54
CA ASP A 214 11.80 7.58 13.69
C ASP A 214 11.83 6.58 12.50
N ASP A 215 10.74 5.86 12.21
CA ASP A 215 10.74 4.85 11.14
C ASP A 215 11.00 5.44 9.75
N GLY A 216 10.69 6.72 9.54
CA GLY A 216 11.08 7.45 8.33
C GLY A 216 12.56 7.33 8.04
N ASP A 217 13.38 7.70 9.03
CA ASP A 217 14.84 7.75 8.91
C ASP A 217 15.49 6.38 9.09
N LYS A 218 14.87 5.49 9.89
CA LYS A 218 15.41 4.16 10.18
C LYS A 218 15.04 3.09 9.15
N ASN A 219 13.86 3.19 8.56
CA ASN A 219 13.26 2.11 7.76
C ASN A 219 12.83 2.59 6.36
N ILE A 220 12.01 3.63 6.26
CA ILE A 220 11.36 4.04 5.00
C ILE A 220 12.38 4.60 4.01
N LEU A 221 13.13 5.62 4.42
CA LEU A 221 14.12 6.29 3.58
C LEU A 221 15.29 5.37 3.21
N PRO A 222 16.02 4.76 4.16
CA PRO A 222 17.14 3.87 3.83
C PRO A 222 16.70 2.60 3.10
N GLY A 223 15.47 2.12 3.32
CA GLY A 223 14.92 0.97 2.61
C GLY A 223 14.54 1.23 1.15
N GLY A 224 14.57 2.49 0.68
CA GLY A 224 14.25 2.83 -0.72
C GLY A 224 12.76 2.82 -1.06
N PHE A 225 11.88 2.90 -0.05
CA PHE A 225 10.43 2.98 -0.25
C PHE A 225 10.04 4.32 -0.91
N ASP A 226 9.02 4.26 -1.78
CA ASP A 226 8.47 5.45 -2.44
C ASP A 226 7.56 6.27 -1.50
N GLY A 227 7.09 5.65 -0.44
CA GLY A 227 6.22 6.25 0.56
C GLY A 227 5.89 5.30 1.71
N PHE A 228 4.88 5.64 2.48
CA PHE A 228 4.46 4.87 3.64
C PHE A 228 2.98 5.03 3.98
N TYR A 229 2.49 4.13 4.84
CA TYR A 229 1.14 4.11 5.40
C TYR A 229 1.15 3.70 6.87
N THR A 230 0.01 3.79 7.57
CA THR A 230 -0.05 3.65 9.05
C THR A 230 -0.88 2.46 9.54
N TYR A 231 -1.69 1.85 8.67
CA TYR A 231 -2.56 0.69 8.86
C TYR A 231 -3.57 0.78 10.02
N PHE A 232 -3.12 0.80 11.28
CA PHE A 232 -3.99 0.52 12.44
C PHE A 232 -5.10 1.55 12.65
N SER A 233 -6.30 1.05 12.98
CA SER A 233 -7.49 1.85 13.27
C SER A 233 -7.57 2.34 14.73
N SER A 234 -6.59 1.96 15.56
CA SER A 234 -6.48 2.36 16.97
C SER A 234 -5.23 3.19 17.20
N GLU A 235 -5.40 4.41 17.72
CA GLU A 235 -4.29 5.31 18.02
C GLU A 235 -3.39 4.84 19.17
N ALA A 236 -3.76 3.78 19.90
CA ALA A 236 -2.90 3.18 20.92
C ALA A 236 -1.88 2.20 20.34
N THR A 237 -2.03 1.78 19.08
CA THR A 237 -1.19 0.70 18.54
C THR A 237 0.21 1.16 18.21
N SER A 238 0.37 2.37 17.67
CA SER A 238 1.67 2.90 17.28
C SER A 238 1.69 4.43 17.22
N TYR A 239 2.88 5.04 17.24
CA TYR A 239 3.05 6.47 17.04
C TYR A 239 2.34 6.95 15.76
N ALA A 240 2.50 6.21 14.66
CA ALA A 240 2.01 6.62 13.36
C ALA A 240 0.49 6.42 13.19
N SER A 241 -0.10 5.46 13.89
CA SER A 241 -1.55 5.26 13.92
C SER A 241 -2.31 6.36 14.67
N ASN A 242 -1.62 7.13 15.51
CA ASN A 242 -2.21 8.25 16.23
C ASN A 242 -2.32 9.49 15.32
N PRO A 243 -3.53 9.94 14.99
CA PRO A 243 -3.72 11.08 14.09
C PRO A 243 -3.05 12.37 14.56
N ALA A 244 -2.89 12.56 15.89
CA ALA A 244 -2.20 13.73 16.44
C ALA A 244 -0.76 13.88 15.92
N ASN A 245 -0.13 12.78 15.49
CA ASN A 245 1.24 12.76 14.96
C ASN A 245 1.29 12.85 13.43
N TRP A 246 0.15 12.79 12.73
CA TRP A 246 0.13 12.87 11.27
C TRP A 246 0.68 14.17 10.67
N PRO A 247 0.59 15.36 11.32
CA PRO A 247 1.28 16.56 10.85
C PRO A 247 2.80 16.35 10.73
N ASP A 248 3.42 15.68 11.71
CA ASP A 248 4.86 15.39 11.71
C ASP A 248 5.21 14.42 10.58
N LEU A 249 4.42 13.35 10.42
CA LEU A 249 4.60 12.36 9.35
C LEU A 249 4.48 13.02 7.97
N GLN A 250 3.46 13.86 7.76
CA GLN A 250 3.24 14.57 6.50
C GLN A 250 4.35 15.60 6.25
N GLY A 251 4.84 16.27 7.30
CA GLY A 251 5.98 17.18 7.22
C GLY A 251 7.25 16.45 6.77
N TRP A 252 7.56 15.31 7.41
CA TRP A 252 8.68 14.46 7.03
C TRP A 252 8.54 13.95 5.59
N ALA A 253 7.33 13.52 5.18
CA ALA A 253 7.07 13.03 3.84
C ALA A 253 7.35 14.09 2.78
N ARG A 254 6.93 15.34 3.00
CA ARG A 254 7.22 16.46 2.09
C ARG A 254 8.71 16.76 2.03
N ALA A 255 9.39 16.83 3.17
CA ALA A 255 10.82 17.12 3.23
C ALA A 255 11.67 16.08 2.48
N HIS A 256 11.24 14.81 2.46
CA HIS A 256 11.96 13.71 1.83
C HIS A 256 11.37 13.26 0.49
N GLN A 257 10.40 13.99 -0.08
CA GLN A 257 9.73 13.64 -1.33
C GLN A 257 9.16 12.21 -1.31
N ARG A 258 8.45 11.87 -0.24
CA ARG A 258 7.77 10.59 -0.04
C ARG A 258 6.26 10.79 -0.03
N ILE A 259 5.53 9.77 -0.45
CA ILE A 259 4.07 9.76 -0.35
C ILE A 259 3.65 9.24 1.02
N PHE A 260 2.85 10.03 1.73
CA PHE A 260 2.15 9.58 2.93
C PHE A 260 0.71 9.20 2.58
N VAL A 261 0.31 7.99 2.98
CA VAL A 261 -1.06 7.48 2.88
C VAL A 261 -1.59 7.16 4.28
N PRO A 262 -2.22 8.11 5.00
CA PRO A 262 -2.82 7.81 6.31
C PRO A 262 -3.88 6.73 6.19
N SER A 263 -3.97 5.87 7.20
CA SER A 263 -4.97 4.81 7.29
C SER A 263 -6.09 5.20 8.25
N LEU A 264 -7.32 5.22 7.75
CA LEU A 264 -8.50 5.65 8.48
C LEU A 264 -9.37 4.41 8.77
N GLY A 265 -9.78 4.26 10.02
CA GLY A 265 -10.69 3.19 10.42
C GLY A 265 -11.87 3.70 11.24
N PRO A 266 -13.07 3.12 11.07
CA PRO A 266 -14.26 3.57 11.78
C PRO A 266 -14.21 3.26 13.28
N GLY A 267 -13.44 2.27 13.69
CA GLY A 267 -13.24 1.82 15.06
C GLY A 267 -12.31 0.61 15.09
N TYR A 268 -12.14 -0.01 16.25
CA TYR A 268 -11.36 -1.23 16.42
C TYR A 268 -11.92 -2.05 17.58
N HIS A 269 -12.18 -3.34 17.38
CA HIS A 269 -12.50 -4.28 18.43
C HIS A 269 -12.20 -5.71 17.99
N ASP A 270 -11.14 -6.31 18.55
CA ASP A 270 -10.76 -7.70 18.29
C ASP A 270 -10.95 -8.62 19.51
N GLY A 271 -11.63 -8.12 20.56
CA GLY A 271 -11.71 -8.76 21.87
C GLY A 271 -12.40 -10.12 21.88
N LYS A 272 -13.12 -10.48 20.80
CA LYS A 272 -13.60 -11.85 20.60
C LYS A 272 -12.47 -12.83 20.33
N ILE A 273 -11.53 -12.49 19.44
CA ILE A 273 -10.37 -13.34 19.11
C ILE A 273 -9.15 -13.08 20.01
N ARG A 274 -9.02 -11.87 20.58
CA ARG A 274 -7.92 -11.46 21.46
C ARG A 274 -8.49 -10.79 22.71
N PRO A 275 -9.07 -11.54 23.66
CA PRO A 275 -9.76 -10.98 24.84
C PRO A 275 -8.83 -10.16 25.76
N TRP A 276 -7.52 -10.34 25.63
CA TRP A 276 -6.48 -9.59 26.31
C TRP A 276 -6.17 -8.23 25.69
N ASN A 277 -6.65 -7.94 24.48
CA ASN A 277 -6.30 -6.73 23.71
C ASN A 277 -7.31 -5.57 23.87
N MET A 278 -8.10 -5.56 24.95
CA MET A 278 -9.16 -4.56 25.16
C MET A 278 -8.64 -3.11 25.25
N ALA A 279 -7.36 -2.91 25.57
CA ALA A 279 -6.74 -1.58 25.57
C ALA A 279 -6.68 -0.94 24.16
N ALA A 280 -6.63 -1.75 23.11
CA ALA A 280 -6.63 -1.28 21.73
C ALA A 280 -8.04 -0.95 21.22
N ARG A 281 -9.11 -1.34 21.93
CA ARG A 281 -10.51 -1.10 21.50
C ARG A 281 -10.78 0.39 21.31
N ARG A 282 -11.43 0.74 20.20
CA ARG A 282 -11.91 2.09 19.88
C ARG A 282 -13.34 2.02 19.38
N GLU A 283 -14.23 2.73 20.08
CA GLU A 283 -15.61 2.85 19.68
C GLU A 283 -15.75 3.62 18.36
N ARG A 284 -16.83 3.34 17.63
CA ARG A 284 -17.17 4.08 16.42
C ARG A 284 -17.76 5.48 16.70
N GLU A 285 -18.17 5.72 17.95
CA GLU A 285 -18.81 6.97 18.41
C GLU A 285 -20.01 7.35 17.52
N GLY A 286 -20.91 6.39 17.28
CA GLY A 286 -21.86 6.45 16.17
C GLY A 286 -21.11 6.41 14.86
N SER A 287 -20.77 7.58 14.33
CA SER A 287 -19.94 7.77 13.13
C SER A 287 -18.92 8.90 13.24
N ASP A 288 -18.89 9.60 14.37
CA ASP A 288 -18.18 10.87 14.50
C ASP A 288 -16.67 10.70 14.49
N ARG A 289 -16.16 9.60 15.05
CA ARG A 289 -14.75 9.24 14.97
C ARG A 289 -14.28 9.19 13.51
N TYR A 290 -15.01 8.47 12.66
CA TYR A 290 -14.61 8.28 11.27
C TYR A 290 -14.64 9.60 10.49
N LYS A 291 -15.63 10.45 10.72
CA LYS A 291 -15.71 11.80 10.14
C LYS A 291 -14.52 12.67 10.52
N ARG A 292 -14.13 12.68 11.81
CA ARG A 292 -12.96 13.45 12.28
C ARG A 292 -11.66 12.98 11.64
N LEU A 293 -11.47 11.67 11.46
CA LEU A 293 -10.29 11.12 10.78
C LEU A 293 -10.22 11.58 9.31
N TRP A 294 -11.37 11.60 8.62
CA TRP A 294 -11.46 12.15 7.26
C TRP A 294 -11.10 13.64 7.21
N ASP A 295 -11.68 14.45 8.10
CA ASP A 295 -11.38 15.88 8.19
C ASP A 295 -9.89 16.13 8.41
N GLN A 296 -9.28 15.37 9.33
CA GLN A 296 -7.86 15.47 9.64
C GLN A 296 -6.97 15.07 8.46
N ALA A 297 -7.26 13.95 7.80
CA ALA A 297 -6.52 13.51 6.62
C ALA A 297 -6.58 14.55 5.48
N ILE A 298 -7.76 15.11 5.21
CA ILE A 298 -7.95 16.13 4.16
C ILE A 298 -7.16 17.41 4.51
N ASN A 299 -7.21 17.87 5.77
CA ASN A 299 -6.54 19.09 6.21
C ASN A 299 -5.01 18.98 6.15
N LEU A 300 -4.44 17.77 6.18
CA LEU A 300 -3.01 17.55 5.98
C LEU A 300 -2.56 17.78 4.53
N GLY A 301 -3.49 17.82 3.57
CA GLY A 301 -3.17 17.92 2.14
C GLY A 301 -2.48 16.66 1.61
N VAL A 302 -2.89 15.48 2.09
CA VAL A 302 -2.45 14.19 1.56
C VAL A 302 -3.02 13.96 0.16
N HIS A 303 -2.35 13.11 -0.64
CA HIS A 303 -2.82 12.76 -1.98
C HIS A 303 -3.78 11.57 -1.99
N PHE A 304 -3.60 10.66 -1.03
CA PHE A 304 -4.32 9.40 -0.90
C PHE A 304 -4.67 9.15 0.55
N VAL A 305 -5.68 8.33 0.75
CA VAL A 305 -6.01 7.72 2.03
C VAL A 305 -6.18 6.22 1.84
N SER A 306 -5.90 5.47 2.89
CA SER A 306 -6.23 4.05 2.97
C SER A 306 -7.31 3.85 4.03
N ILE A 307 -8.25 2.94 3.79
CA ILE A 307 -9.31 2.57 4.72
C ILE A 307 -8.92 1.24 5.35
N THR A 308 -8.78 1.23 6.66
CA THR A 308 -8.63 0.02 7.48
C THR A 308 -9.95 -0.21 8.19
N SER A 309 -10.86 -0.98 7.59
CA SER A 309 -10.70 -1.82 6.38
C SER A 309 -12.00 -1.86 5.58
N TYR A 310 -12.00 -2.48 4.39
CA TYR A 310 -13.26 -2.86 3.77
C TYR A 310 -13.95 -3.93 4.61
N ASN A 311 -13.30 -5.06 4.88
CA ASN A 311 -13.92 -6.24 5.49
C ASN A 311 -13.04 -7.03 6.47
N GLU A 312 -12.17 -6.40 7.25
CA GLU A 312 -11.47 -7.08 8.37
C GLU A 312 -12.42 -7.22 9.56
N TRP A 313 -13.29 -8.22 9.46
CA TRP A 313 -14.35 -8.45 10.44
C TRP A 313 -13.80 -8.85 11.81
N GLY A 314 -12.66 -9.54 11.89
CA GLY A 314 -12.12 -10.04 13.16
C GLY A 314 -11.63 -8.94 14.09
N GLU A 315 -11.21 -7.82 13.52
CA GLU A 315 -10.76 -6.65 14.25
C GLU A 315 -11.84 -5.56 14.35
N GLY A 316 -13.03 -5.78 13.80
CA GLY A 316 -14.14 -4.84 13.86
C GLY A 316 -13.87 -3.51 13.16
N THR A 317 -12.93 -3.48 12.21
CA THR A 317 -12.50 -2.27 11.50
C THR A 317 -13.25 -2.06 10.17
N GLN A 318 -14.12 -2.99 9.78
CA GLN A 318 -14.78 -3.00 8.50
C GLN A 318 -15.70 -1.78 8.28
N VAL A 319 -15.67 -1.24 7.06
CA VAL A 319 -16.72 -0.34 6.52
C VAL A 319 -17.80 -1.10 5.77
N GLU A 320 -17.57 -2.38 5.44
CA GLU A 320 -18.60 -3.26 4.87
C GLU A 320 -19.88 -3.23 5.74
N PRO A 321 -21.07 -3.27 5.14
CA PRO A 321 -22.32 -3.14 5.87
C PRO A 321 -22.52 -4.24 6.93
N ALA A 322 -22.85 -3.80 8.15
CA ALA A 322 -23.22 -4.69 9.25
C ALA A 322 -24.68 -4.50 9.65
N VAL A 323 -25.28 -5.53 10.23
CA VAL A 323 -26.67 -5.53 10.70
C VAL A 323 -26.79 -5.94 12.16
N PRO A 324 -27.83 -5.45 12.87
CA PRO A 324 -28.18 -5.95 14.17
C PRO A 324 -28.47 -7.45 14.14
N ARG A 325 -28.06 -8.16 15.19
CA ARG A 325 -28.44 -9.54 15.44
C ARG A 325 -28.93 -9.69 16.87
N PRO A 326 -29.98 -10.51 17.11
CA PRO A 326 -30.42 -10.80 18.47
C PRO A 326 -29.25 -11.30 19.31
N MET A 327 -29.11 -10.72 20.51
CA MET A 327 -28.07 -11.12 21.44
C MET A 327 -28.28 -12.59 21.82
N ARG A 328 -27.29 -13.43 21.53
CA ARG A 328 -27.17 -14.77 22.10
C ARG A 328 -26.15 -14.73 23.22
N GLN A 329 -26.42 -15.47 24.29
CA GLN A 329 -25.47 -15.62 25.39
C GLN A 329 -24.13 -16.11 24.83
N ASP A 330 -23.05 -15.43 25.20
CA ASP A 330 -21.67 -15.67 24.74
C ASP A 330 -21.34 -15.31 23.27
N CYS A 331 -22.30 -14.72 22.53
CA CYS A 331 -22.13 -14.33 21.11
C CYS A 331 -22.85 -13.01 20.78
N ALA A 332 -22.59 -11.95 21.55
CA ALA A 332 -23.14 -10.62 21.29
C ALA A 332 -22.50 -9.97 20.05
N TYR A 333 -23.29 -9.14 19.36
CA TYR A 333 -22.85 -8.35 18.22
C TYR A 333 -23.10 -6.86 18.49
N LEU A 334 -22.14 -6.04 18.07
CA LEU A 334 -22.33 -4.62 17.86
C LEU A 334 -22.94 -4.41 16.48
N ASP A 335 -23.54 -3.24 16.28
CA ASP A 335 -24.14 -2.82 15.02
C ASP A 335 -23.94 -1.32 14.78
N TYR A 336 -24.56 -0.80 13.74
CA TYR A 336 -24.44 0.60 13.32
C TYR A 336 -25.67 1.43 13.72
N GLU A 337 -26.63 0.87 14.48
CA GLU A 337 -27.87 1.58 14.81
C GLU A 337 -27.59 2.83 15.68
N PRO A 338 -28.39 3.91 15.50
CA PRO A 338 -29.56 4.03 14.62
C PRO A 338 -29.22 4.38 13.16
N HIS A 339 -27.94 4.35 12.77
CA HIS A 339 -27.53 4.64 11.39
C HIS A 339 -27.81 3.46 10.45
N SER A 340 -27.81 3.75 9.14
CA SER A 340 -27.91 2.74 8.09
C SER A 340 -26.74 1.73 8.14
N PRO A 341 -26.94 0.45 7.76
CA PRO A 341 -25.84 -0.50 7.52
C PRO A 341 -24.74 0.05 6.61
N PHE A 342 -25.06 1.01 5.72
CA PHE A 342 -24.13 1.59 4.76
C PHE A 342 -23.47 2.90 5.24
N GLU A 343 -23.64 3.29 6.52
CA GLU A 343 -23.20 4.60 7.01
C GLU A 343 -21.70 4.86 6.79
N PHE A 344 -20.84 3.89 7.07
CA PHE A 344 -19.40 4.07 6.91
C PHE A 344 -18.99 4.17 5.44
N LEU A 345 -19.64 3.42 4.54
CA LEU A 345 -19.44 3.56 3.10
C LEU A 345 -19.92 4.93 2.58
N ARG A 346 -21.03 5.47 3.09
CA ARG A 346 -21.50 6.82 2.76
C ARG A 346 -20.47 7.87 3.17
N ILE A 347 -19.91 7.76 4.38
CA ILE A 347 -18.86 8.68 4.85
C ILE A 347 -17.58 8.54 4.03
N THR A 348 -17.20 7.31 3.64
CA THR A 348 -16.07 7.07 2.73
C THR A 348 -16.25 7.81 1.41
N TYR A 349 -17.44 7.75 0.83
CA TYR A 349 -17.76 8.46 -0.40
C TYR A 349 -17.65 9.98 -0.25
N GLU A 350 -18.27 10.54 0.80
CA GLU A 350 -18.23 11.98 1.08
C GLU A 350 -16.81 12.48 1.35
N GLY A 351 -16.02 11.72 2.11
CA GLY A 351 -14.62 12.01 2.37
C GLY A 351 -13.77 11.95 1.10
N GLY A 352 -13.98 10.94 0.25
CA GLY A 352 -13.29 10.78 -1.03
C GLY A 352 -13.51 11.94 -1.98
N GLU A 353 -14.76 12.41 -2.11
CA GLU A 353 -15.11 13.57 -2.94
C GLU A 353 -14.47 14.87 -2.41
N ARG A 354 -14.49 15.06 -1.08
CA ARG A 354 -13.85 16.22 -0.44
C ARG A 354 -12.33 16.21 -0.62
N LEU A 355 -11.70 15.04 -0.50
CA LEU A 355 -10.27 14.85 -0.75
C LEU A 355 -9.92 15.18 -2.20
N ALA A 356 -10.69 14.65 -3.17
CA ALA A 356 -10.48 14.94 -4.58
C ALA A 356 -10.58 16.45 -4.88
N ALA A 357 -11.59 17.11 -4.32
CA ALA A 357 -11.76 18.55 -4.46
C ALA A 357 -10.60 19.34 -3.83
N ALA A 358 -10.13 18.96 -2.65
CA ALA A 358 -8.99 19.59 -1.97
C ALA A 358 -7.70 19.48 -2.79
N VAL A 359 -7.38 18.29 -3.32
CA VAL A 359 -6.17 18.12 -4.13
C VAL A 359 -6.27 18.88 -5.45
N ASN A 360 -7.44 18.90 -6.11
CA ASN A 360 -7.61 19.64 -7.35
C ASN A 360 -7.43 21.15 -7.16
N ARG A 361 -7.91 21.72 -6.03
CA ARG A 361 -7.65 23.11 -5.66
C ARG A 361 -6.15 23.38 -5.47
N ALA A 362 -5.48 22.55 -4.67
CA ALA A 362 -4.04 22.70 -4.43
C ALA A 362 -3.20 22.63 -5.73
N VAL A 363 -3.56 21.74 -6.66
CA VAL A 363 -2.90 21.67 -7.99
C VAL A 363 -3.17 22.91 -8.83
N ALA A 364 -4.38 23.47 -8.79
CA ALA A 364 -4.71 24.69 -9.52
C ALA A 364 -3.95 25.91 -8.95
N GLU A 365 -3.90 26.05 -7.63
CA GLU A 365 -3.15 27.09 -6.92
C GLU A 365 -1.65 27.02 -7.23
N ALA A 366 -1.05 25.83 -7.17
CA ALA A 366 0.36 25.63 -7.52
C ALA A 366 0.67 26.00 -8.98
N ARG A 367 -0.25 25.71 -9.92
CA ARG A 367 -0.09 26.11 -11.32
C ARG A 367 -0.22 27.61 -11.54
N GLN A 368 -1.06 28.29 -10.76
CA GLN A 368 -1.19 29.75 -10.82
C GLN A 368 0.05 30.43 -10.25
N ALA A 369 0.55 29.98 -9.09
CA ALA A 369 1.78 30.50 -8.51
C ALA A 369 2.99 30.34 -9.46
N ALA A 370 3.11 29.19 -10.12
CA ALA A 370 4.19 28.94 -11.10
C ALA A 370 4.07 29.79 -12.38
N ARG A 371 2.89 30.35 -12.69
CA ARG A 371 2.70 31.28 -13.82
C ARG A 371 2.99 32.71 -13.41
N GLY A 372 2.45 33.16 -12.27
CA GLY A 372 2.72 34.50 -11.75
C GLY A 372 4.19 34.73 -11.38
N GLY A 373 4.91 33.68 -10.97
CA GLY A 373 6.37 33.77 -10.76
C GLY A 373 7.17 33.92 -12.06
N ARG A 374 6.68 33.40 -13.20
CA ARG A 374 7.33 33.60 -14.51
C ARG A 374 7.05 34.98 -15.07
N GLU A 375 5.83 35.48 -14.90
CA GLU A 375 5.49 36.85 -15.31
C GLU A 375 6.27 37.88 -14.47
N GLY A 376 6.54 37.61 -13.18
CA GLY A 376 7.41 38.46 -12.35
C GLY A 376 8.91 38.37 -12.66
N GLU A 377 9.42 37.19 -13.07
CA GLU A 377 10.81 37.04 -13.56
C GLU A 377 10.99 37.72 -14.92
N GLU A 378 9.99 37.69 -15.81
CA GLU A 378 10.00 38.42 -17.09
C GLU A 378 9.91 39.94 -16.89
N GLU A 379 9.16 40.44 -15.88
CA GLU A 379 9.13 41.88 -15.53
C GLU A 379 10.43 42.35 -14.84
N GLU A 380 11.10 41.51 -14.03
CA GLU A 380 12.41 41.86 -13.43
C GLU A 380 13.57 41.79 -14.44
N GLU A 381 13.54 40.88 -15.43
CA GLU A 381 14.50 40.89 -16.56
C GLU A 381 14.29 42.10 -17.49
N GLU A 382 13.05 42.57 -17.70
CA GLU A 382 12.79 43.81 -18.46
C GLU A 382 13.20 45.09 -17.71
N GLU A 383 13.19 45.12 -16.36
CA GLU A 383 13.70 46.26 -15.57
C GLU A 383 15.25 46.28 -15.43
N GLU A 384 15.94 45.12 -15.43
CA GLU A 384 17.40 45.07 -15.42
C GLU A 384 18.05 45.44 -16.78
N ASP A 385 17.34 45.26 -17.89
CA ASP A 385 17.78 45.67 -19.24
C ASP A 385 17.57 47.18 -19.53
N GLU A 386 16.88 47.93 -18.66
CA GLU A 386 16.66 49.40 -18.84
C GLU A 386 17.76 50.28 -18.21
N TYR A 387 18.84 49.69 -17.65
CA TYR A 387 19.94 50.44 -17.02
C TYR A 387 21.34 50.15 -17.58
N ALA A 388 21.45 49.73 -18.84
CA ALA A 388 22.74 49.53 -19.50
C ALA A 388 22.76 50.07 -20.94
N ASP A 389 22.71 51.39 -21.12
CA ASP A 389 23.32 52.06 -22.29
C ASP A 389 23.34 53.58 -22.09
N ASP A 390 24.52 54.10 -21.71
CA ASP A 390 24.97 55.45 -22.10
C ASP A 390 26.49 55.57 -21.89
N GLU A 391 27.14 56.30 -22.81
CA GLU A 391 28.59 56.59 -22.99
C GLU A 391 29.35 55.64 -23.94
N ASP A 392 29.40 55.88 -25.26
CA ASP A 392 29.97 57.00 -26.06
C ASP A 392 31.43 56.74 -26.52
N ASP A 393 31.66 57.16 -27.77
CA ASP A 393 32.68 56.76 -28.74
C ASP A 393 34.13 57.20 -28.43
N GLY A 394 35.11 56.50 -29.03
CA GLY A 394 36.52 56.92 -28.96
C GLY A 394 37.56 56.11 -29.75
N ASP A 395 37.47 56.17 -31.08
CA ASP A 395 38.58 56.36 -32.04
C ASP A 395 39.80 55.39 -32.13
N GLY A 396 40.01 54.83 -33.33
CA GLY A 396 41.32 54.81 -34.00
C GLY A 396 42.22 53.55 -33.95
N PRO A 397 43.11 53.35 -34.96
CA PRO A 397 43.29 52.04 -35.63
C PRO A 397 44.69 51.42 -35.52
N GLY A 398 44.86 50.14 -35.92
CA GLY A 398 46.19 49.63 -36.28
C GLY A 398 46.40 48.13 -36.39
N SER A 399 46.50 47.65 -37.64
CA SER A 399 47.47 46.67 -38.17
C SER A 399 47.62 45.26 -37.55
N GLY A 400 47.66 44.22 -38.40
CA GLY A 400 48.38 42.99 -38.07
C GLY A 400 47.99 41.73 -38.84
N SER A 401 48.67 41.53 -39.97
CA SER A 401 48.67 40.37 -40.88
C SER A 401 49.00 38.99 -40.25
N CYS A 402 48.74 37.95 -41.07
CA CYS A 402 49.29 36.56 -41.11
C CYS A 402 48.41 35.48 -40.47
N GLY A 403 48.10 34.33 -41.07
CA GLY A 403 48.55 33.69 -42.31
C GLY A 403 48.61 32.15 -42.12
N GLY A 404 48.14 31.38 -43.11
CA GLY A 404 48.33 29.92 -43.25
C GLY A 404 47.29 29.06 -42.51
N GLY A 405 46.69 28.00 -43.04
CA GLY A 405 47.01 27.09 -44.15
C GLY A 405 46.62 25.68 -43.69
N GLY A 406 45.65 25.02 -44.36
CA GLY A 406 45.27 23.62 -44.05
C GLY A 406 46.28 22.60 -44.63
N PRO A 407 45.90 21.34 -44.96
CA PRO A 407 44.88 20.45 -44.39
C PRO A 407 45.42 18.98 -44.18
N GLY A 408 44.61 18.03 -43.69
CA GLY A 408 44.71 16.63 -44.18
C GLY A 408 44.63 15.44 -43.19
N GLY A 409 44.05 14.33 -43.71
CA GLY A 409 44.17 12.92 -43.25
C GLY A 409 43.08 12.45 -42.28
N ARG A 410 42.07 11.62 -42.57
CA ARG A 410 41.82 10.39 -43.37
C ARG A 410 42.23 9.05 -42.69
N ALA A 411 41.25 8.13 -42.65
CA ALA A 411 41.30 6.67 -42.43
C ALA A 411 41.60 6.19 -40.99
N GLY A 412 41.05 5.11 -40.45
CA GLY A 412 40.26 3.99 -40.96
C GLY A 412 40.63 2.72 -40.16
N GLY A 413 39.69 1.83 -39.84
CA GLY A 413 40.05 0.55 -39.19
C GLY A 413 38.87 -0.25 -38.62
N LYS A 414 38.32 -1.16 -39.43
CA LYS A 414 37.46 -2.29 -39.04
C LYS A 414 38.33 -3.51 -38.69
N GLY A 415 37.77 -4.41 -37.86
CA GLY A 415 38.17 -5.81 -37.69
C GLY A 415 37.93 -6.23 -36.23
N GLY A 416 37.08 -7.19 -35.87
CA GLY A 416 36.65 -8.41 -36.54
C GLY A 416 37.42 -9.59 -35.95
N GLY A 417 36.77 -10.50 -35.22
CA GLY A 417 37.41 -11.74 -34.76
C GLY A 417 36.68 -12.47 -33.64
N ALA A 418 35.74 -13.34 -34.02
CA ALA A 418 35.20 -14.40 -33.18
C ALA A 418 36.08 -15.67 -33.25
N GLY A 419 36.03 -16.49 -32.20
CA GLY A 419 36.53 -17.88 -32.17
C GLY A 419 36.65 -18.35 -30.71
N LYS A 420 35.67 -19.04 -30.14
CA LYS A 420 35.35 -20.50 -30.19
C LYS A 420 36.36 -21.42 -29.49
N GLU A 421 35.78 -22.18 -28.55
CA GLU A 421 35.93 -23.62 -28.28
C GLU A 421 36.98 -24.17 -27.31
N GLY A 422 36.47 -25.07 -26.45
CA GLY A 422 37.17 -26.18 -25.78
C GLY A 422 37.53 -25.90 -24.31
N GLY A 423 37.13 -26.66 -23.30
CA GLY A 423 36.51 -27.99 -23.23
C GLY A 423 37.00 -28.73 -21.97
N GLY A 424 36.10 -29.48 -21.31
CA GLY A 424 36.41 -30.50 -20.28
C GLY A 424 36.76 -29.94 -18.89
N GLY A 425 36.35 -30.52 -17.77
CA GLY A 425 35.62 -31.75 -17.49
C GLY A 425 35.71 -32.05 -15.98
N THR A 426 34.64 -32.65 -15.46
CA THR A 426 34.55 -33.63 -14.35
C THR A 426 34.92 -33.28 -12.89
N GLN A 427 33.92 -33.53 -12.03
CA GLN A 427 33.98 -34.23 -10.72
C GLN A 427 34.64 -33.47 -9.54
N ASP A 428 34.22 -33.53 -8.28
CA ASP A 428 33.31 -34.43 -7.55
C ASP A 428 32.85 -33.75 -6.24
N GLU A 429 31.73 -34.25 -5.71
CA GLU A 429 31.29 -34.45 -4.32
C GLU A 429 31.82 -33.58 -3.15
N GLY A 430 30.90 -33.20 -2.26
CA GLY A 430 31.26 -32.66 -0.94
C GLY A 430 30.10 -32.16 -0.07
N SER A 431 29.26 -33.08 0.41
CA SER A 431 28.26 -32.87 1.45
C SER A 431 28.86 -32.38 2.78
N CYS A 432 28.28 -31.34 3.38
CA CYS A 432 28.26 -30.97 4.81
C CYS A 432 27.18 -29.87 4.93
N GLY A 433 26.18 -29.87 5.81
CA GLY A 433 26.00 -30.43 7.14
C GLY A 433 25.22 -29.36 7.91
N ALA A 434 23.97 -29.67 8.30
CA ALA A 434 23.11 -28.80 9.10
C ALA A 434 23.68 -28.57 10.52
N PRO A 435 23.13 -27.58 11.25
CA PRO A 435 22.60 -27.95 12.56
C PRO A 435 21.23 -27.34 12.89
N ASP A 436 20.47 -28.16 13.61
CA ASP A 436 19.25 -27.86 14.35
C ASP A 436 19.49 -26.79 15.44
N GLN A 437 18.54 -25.85 15.60
CA GLN A 437 17.63 -25.73 16.77
C GLN A 437 16.67 -24.58 16.61
#